data_AF-A0AAN8HL06-F1
#
_entry.id   AF-A0AAN8HL06-F1
#
_cell.length_a   1.000
_cell.length_b   1.000
_cell.length_c   1.000
_cell.angle_alpha   90.00
_cell.angle_beta   90.00
_cell.angle_gamma   90.00
#
_symmetry.space_group_name_H-M   'P 1'
#
loop_
_entity.id
_entity.type
_entity.pdbx_description
1 polymer ?
#
loop_
_entity_poly.entity_id
_entity_poly.type
_entity_poly.pdbx_seq_one_letter_code
_entity_poly.pdbx_strand_id
1 'polypeptide(L)'
;MGLSRVALLLQTLGATDWEAFQIHGRFFLAVANSQRVRERGPSLYSINSTLYELNTLTHSFIRFQDILTHSAVDWEFFTVGEEKFLIVANSHDGSSYSLNSVIYRWQGYEGFVAAHSLPTVGCRDWEHFSTEEEGSFLVYSSATSRLSKVLKLRTF
;
A
#
# COMPACT_ATOMS: atom_id res chain seq x y z
N MET A 1 -5.65 -23.20 -25.92
CA MET A 1 -5.91 -22.98 -24.48
C MET A 1 -5.52 -21.55 -24.16
N GLY A 2 -6.37 -20.77 -23.48
CA GLY A 2 -6.08 -19.39 -23.13
C GLY A 2 -5.14 -19.29 -21.93
N LEU A 3 -4.30 -18.25 -21.90
CA LEU A 3 -3.31 -17.98 -20.84
C LEU A 3 -3.96 -17.61 -19.49
N SER A 4 -5.25 -17.30 -19.44
CA SER A 4 -5.94 -16.89 -18.23
C SER A 4 -7.44 -17.22 -18.24
N ARG A 5 -8.04 -17.20 -17.04
CA ARG A 5 -9.49 -17.22 -16.82
C ARG A 5 -9.83 -16.31 -15.64
N VAL A 6 -11.02 -15.71 -15.63
CA VAL A 6 -11.51 -14.95 -14.48
C VAL A 6 -11.77 -15.91 -13.33
N ALA A 7 -11.14 -15.67 -12.17
CA ALA A 7 -11.31 -16.48 -10.97
C ALA A 7 -12.23 -15.83 -9.92
N LEU A 8 -12.18 -14.49 -9.80
CA LEU A 8 -12.93 -13.72 -8.81
C LEU A 8 -13.10 -12.27 -9.30
N LEU A 9 -14.13 -11.59 -8.79
CA LEU A 9 -14.32 -10.15 -8.94
C LEU A 9 -14.29 -9.51 -7.55
N LEU A 10 -13.37 -8.56 -7.36
CA LEU A 10 -13.25 -7.77 -6.14
C LEU A 10 -13.72 -6.35 -6.41
N GLN A 11 -14.58 -5.82 -5.54
CA GLN A 11 -15.06 -4.46 -5.66
C GLN A 11 -13.99 -3.47 -5.21
N THR A 12 -13.72 -2.46 -6.04
CA THR A 12 -12.74 -1.41 -5.76
C THR A 12 -13.32 -0.02 -6.01
N LEU A 13 -12.61 1.01 -5.54
CA LEU A 13 -13.02 2.41 -5.65
C LEU A 13 -11.93 3.20 -6.38
N GLY A 14 -12.01 3.21 -7.71
CA GLY A 14 -10.99 3.85 -8.55
C GLY A 14 -9.60 3.29 -8.27
N ALA A 15 -9.48 1.96 -8.15
CA ALA A 15 -8.20 1.34 -7.85
C ALA A 15 -7.15 1.69 -8.90
N THR A 16 -5.97 2.05 -8.43
CA THR A 16 -4.82 2.38 -9.27
C THR A 16 -3.76 1.30 -9.25
N ASP A 17 -3.69 0.53 -8.17
CA ASP A 17 -2.66 -0.46 -7.95
C ASP A 17 -3.13 -1.62 -7.06
N TRP A 18 -2.45 -2.76 -7.19
CA TRP A 18 -2.56 -3.94 -6.35
C TRP A 18 -1.17 -4.44 -5.96
N GLU A 19 -0.93 -4.57 -4.66
CA GLU A 19 0.29 -5.16 -4.13
C GLU A 19 0.05 -6.57 -3.62
N ALA A 20 0.86 -7.53 -4.08
CA ALA A 20 0.69 -8.95 -3.80
C ALA A 20 1.89 -9.49 -3.00
N PHE A 21 1.64 -9.93 -1.76
CA PHE A 21 2.70 -10.33 -0.86
C PHE A 21 2.33 -11.54 0.01
N GLN A 22 3.34 -12.10 0.68
CA GLN A 22 3.19 -13.29 1.51
C GLN A 22 3.82 -13.08 2.88
N ILE A 23 3.13 -13.51 3.94
CA ILE A 23 3.65 -13.50 5.31
C ILE A 23 3.39 -14.87 5.94
N HIS A 24 4.45 -15.58 6.31
CA HIS A 24 4.37 -16.89 7.00
C HIS A 24 3.42 -17.89 6.31
N GLY A 25 3.50 -18.02 4.99
CA GLY A 25 2.64 -18.93 4.22
C GLY A 25 1.26 -18.38 3.84
N ARG A 26 0.82 -17.26 4.43
CA ARG A 26 -0.45 -16.59 4.12
C ARG A 26 -0.26 -15.62 2.96
N PHE A 27 -1.20 -15.60 2.01
CA PHE A 27 -1.14 -14.78 0.80
C PHE A 27 -2.10 -13.62 0.90
N PHE A 28 -1.63 -12.42 0.58
CA PHE A 28 -2.38 -11.19 0.69
C PHE A 28 -2.38 -10.40 -0.63
N LEU A 29 -3.43 -9.59 -0.80
CA LEU A 29 -3.54 -8.57 -1.83
C LEU A 29 -3.97 -7.25 -1.18
N ALA A 30 -3.18 -6.19 -1.32
CA ALA A 30 -3.60 -4.84 -0.93
C ALA A 30 -4.02 -4.06 -2.17
N VAL A 31 -5.23 -3.50 -2.17
CA VAL A 31 -5.66 -2.59 -3.24
C VAL A 31 -5.44 -1.14 -2.84
N ALA A 32 -4.84 -0.35 -3.73
CA ALA A 32 -4.76 1.09 -3.61
C ALA A 32 -6.04 1.73 -4.16
N ASN A 33 -7.00 2.03 -3.29
CA ASN A 33 -8.25 2.71 -3.69
C ASN A 33 -8.02 4.22 -3.72
N SER A 34 -8.06 4.82 -4.92
CA SER A 34 -7.68 6.22 -5.09
C SER A 34 -8.84 7.21 -4.98
N GLN A 35 -10.03 6.87 -5.49
CA GLN A 35 -11.14 7.81 -5.53
C GLN A 35 -12.49 7.20 -5.88
N ARG A 36 -13.57 7.77 -5.33
CA ARG A 36 -14.96 7.46 -5.70
C ARG A 36 -15.39 8.22 -6.97
N VAL A 37 -14.82 7.85 -8.12
CA VAL A 37 -14.99 8.56 -9.42
C VAL A 37 -16.43 8.90 -9.78
N ARG A 38 -17.37 7.99 -9.47
CA ARG A 38 -18.78 8.10 -9.88
C ARG A 38 -19.69 8.69 -8.81
N GLU A 39 -19.16 9.02 -7.65
CA GLU A 39 -19.94 9.56 -6.53
C GLU A 39 -19.75 11.08 -6.41
N ARG A 40 -20.72 11.76 -5.79
CA ARG A 40 -20.61 13.15 -5.40
C ARG A 40 -20.80 13.23 -3.90
N GLY A 41 -19.97 14.01 -3.22
CA GLY A 41 -20.07 14.18 -1.78
C GLY A 41 -18.72 14.48 -1.14
N PRO A 42 -18.68 14.63 0.19
CA PRO A 42 -17.42 14.72 0.92
C PRO A 42 -16.64 13.40 0.80
N SER A 43 -15.33 13.46 1.04
CA SER A 43 -14.45 12.27 1.14
C SER A 43 -14.29 11.44 -0.15
N LEU A 44 -14.28 12.09 -1.32
CA LEU A 44 -14.03 11.39 -2.59
C LEU A 44 -12.64 10.75 -2.68
N TYR A 45 -11.65 11.33 -1.99
CA TYR A 45 -10.25 10.91 -2.02
C TYR A 45 -9.78 10.27 -0.72
N SER A 46 -10.46 10.53 0.40
CA SER A 46 -10.16 9.91 1.69
C SER A 46 -11.05 8.69 1.89
N ILE A 47 -10.57 7.52 1.47
CA ILE A 47 -11.34 6.29 1.39
C ILE A 47 -10.51 5.09 1.85
N ASN A 48 -11.20 4.01 2.22
CA ASN A 48 -10.52 2.78 2.62
C ASN A 48 -9.89 2.09 1.41
N SER A 49 -8.60 1.80 1.54
CA SER A 49 -7.91 0.73 0.83
C SER A 49 -8.14 -0.58 1.59
N THR A 50 -8.21 -1.69 0.87
CA THR A 50 -8.57 -3.00 1.46
C THR A 50 -7.45 -4.00 1.25
N LEU A 51 -7.07 -4.66 2.34
CA LEU A 51 -6.23 -5.85 2.30
C LEU A 51 -7.17 -7.07 2.26
N TYR A 52 -6.88 -7.97 1.34
CA TYR A 52 -7.52 -9.27 1.21
C TYR A 52 -6.52 -10.36 1.56
N GLU A 53 -7.03 -11.45 2.13
CA GLU A 53 -6.26 -12.67 2.39
C GLU A 53 -6.86 -13.84 1.60
N LEU A 54 -6.01 -14.70 1.05
CA LEU A 54 -6.45 -15.92 0.40
C LEU A 54 -6.95 -16.94 1.44
N ASN A 55 -8.23 -17.26 1.38
CA ASN A 55 -8.75 -18.47 2.01
C ASN A 55 -8.38 -19.67 1.14
N THR A 56 -7.46 -20.50 1.63
CA THR A 56 -6.94 -21.66 0.89
C THR A 56 -7.94 -22.80 0.76
N LEU A 57 -8.96 -22.86 1.62
CA LEU A 57 -10.01 -23.88 1.55
C LEU A 57 -11.03 -23.55 0.46
N THR A 58 -11.41 -22.28 0.35
CA THR A 58 -12.41 -21.81 -0.63
C THR A 58 -11.78 -21.31 -1.93
N HIS A 59 -10.44 -21.23 -2.00
CA HIS A 59 -9.68 -20.65 -3.11
C HIS A 59 -10.17 -19.26 -3.50
N SER A 60 -10.50 -18.43 -2.50
CA SER A 60 -11.03 -17.09 -2.71
C SER A 60 -10.36 -16.07 -1.78
N PHE A 61 -10.26 -14.84 -2.25
CA PHE A 61 -9.77 -13.72 -1.44
C PHE A 61 -10.91 -13.15 -0.59
N ILE A 62 -10.69 -13.07 0.71
CA ILE A 62 -11.63 -12.51 1.69
C ILE A 62 -11.05 -11.21 2.26
N ARG A 63 -11.90 -10.25 2.60
CA ARG A 63 -11.45 -9.00 3.24
C ARG A 63 -10.78 -9.32 4.57
N PHE A 64 -9.53 -8.92 4.71
CA PHE A 64 -8.72 -9.09 5.92
C PHE A 64 -8.73 -7.83 6.78
N GLN A 65 -8.49 -6.66 6.16
CA GLN A 65 -8.40 -5.39 6.87
C GLN A 65 -8.74 -4.23 5.93
N ASP A 66 -9.44 -3.22 6.44
CA ASP A 66 -9.59 -1.94 5.75
C ASP A 66 -8.69 -0.90 6.41
N ILE A 67 -8.01 -0.10 5.59
CA ILE A 67 -7.10 0.96 6.02
C ILE A 67 -7.54 2.26 5.36
N LEU A 68 -7.82 3.30 6.17
CA LEU A 68 -8.12 4.62 5.64
C LEU A 68 -6.87 5.20 4.97
N THR A 69 -7.04 5.61 3.71
CA THR A 69 -5.99 6.17 2.87
C THR A 69 -6.47 7.42 2.14
N HIS A 70 -5.54 8.19 1.56
CA HIS A 70 -5.81 9.47 0.91
C HIS A 70 -5.31 9.43 -0.53
N SER A 71 -6.23 9.10 -1.43
CA SER A 71 -5.95 8.78 -2.83
C SER A 71 -4.72 7.90 -2.91
N ALA A 72 -4.85 6.70 -2.33
CA ALA A 72 -3.80 5.69 -2.40
C ALA A 72 -3.54 5.38 -3.87
N VAL A 73 -2.29 5.50 -4.27
CA VAL A 73 -1.89 5.26 -5.66
C VAL A 73 -1.01 4.04 -5.83
N ASP A 74 -0.37 3.62 -4.75
CA ASP A 74 0.58 2.52 -4.69
C ASP A 74 0.68 1.97 -3.25
N TRP A 75 1.01 0.69 -3.14
CA TRP A 75 1.34 -0.02 -1.91
C TRP A 75 2.66 -0.76 -2.13
N GLU A 76 3.58 -0.67 -1.18
CA GLU A 76 4.83 -1.43 -1.24
C GLU A 76 5.00 -2.31 0.00
N PHE A 77 5.20 -3.61 -0.21
CA PHE A 77 5.50 -4.55 0.85
C PHE A 77 7.01 -4.77 0.97
N PHE A 78 7.55 -4.65 2.18
CA PHE A 78 8.98 -4.84 2.39
C PHE A 78 9.29 -5.43 3.75
N THR A 79 10.51 -5.98 3.88
CA THR A 79 11.00 -6.56 5.12
C THR A 79 12.34 -5.97 5.52
N VAL A 80 12.52 -5.74 6.82
CA VAL A 80 13.79 -5.33 7.41
C VAL A 80 14.10 -6.28 8.57
N GLY A 81 15.10 -7.14 8.38
CA GLY A 81 15.31 -8.28 9.28
C GLY A 81 14.09 -9.21 9.28
N GLU A 82 13.59 -9.56 10.47
CA GLU A 82 12.40 -10.41 10.62
C GLU A 82 11.09 -9.62 10.53
N GLU A 83 11.14 -8.30 10.56
CA GLU A 83 9.96 -7.43 10.56
C GLU A 83 9.36 -7.30 9.15
N LYS A 84 8.03 -7.27 9.09
CA LYS A 84 7.28 -7.10 7.84
C LYS A 84 6.51 -5.78 7.88
N PHE A 85 6.62 -5.02 6.80
CA PHE A 85 6.02 -3.71 6.67
C PHE A 85 5.24 -3.58 5.37
N LEU A 86 4.29 -2.66 5.39
CA LEU A 86 3.55 -2.21 4.23
C LEU A 86 3.54 -0.69 4.26
N ILE A 87 3.84 -0.02 3.15
CA ILE A 87 3.78 1.45 3.04
C ILE A 87 2.80 1.85 1.94
N VAL A 88 1.99 2.88 2.21
CA VAL A 88 1.07 3.47 1.22
C VAL A 88 1.62 4.76 0.63
N ALA A 89 1.51 4.91 -0.68
CA ALA A 89 1.64 6.20 -1.35
C ALA A 89 0.31 6.98 -1.27
N ASN A 90 0.17 7.84 -0.27
CA ASN A 90 -0.95 8.78 -0.20
C ASN A 90 -0.68 9.99 -1.12
N SER A 91 -1.47 10.14 -2.19
CA SER A 91 -1.21 11.16 -3.21
C SER A 91 -1.96 12.47 -2.98
N HIS A 92 -3.23 12.42 -2.55
CA HIS A 92 -4.10 13.61 -2.47
C HIS A 92 -5.30 13.34 -1.56
N ASP A 93 -5.68 14.29 -0.70
CA ASP A 93 -6.80 14.13 0.24
C ASP A 93 -8.09 14.84 -0.20
N GLY A 94 -8.06 15.50 -1.36
CA GLY A 94 -9.12 16.37 -1.86
C GLY A 94 -8.79 17.86 -1.76
N SER A 95 -7.78 18.23 -0.96
CA SER A 95 -7.38 19.61 -0.69
C SER A 95 -5.88 19.85 -0.89
N SER A 96 -5.04 18.86 -0.58
CA SER A 96 -3.59 18.99 -0.54
C SER A 96 -2.90 17.75 -1.11
N TYR A 97 -1.75 17.99 -1.76
CA TYR A 97 -0.79 16.94 -2.15
C TYR A 97 0.31 16.73 -1.09
N SER A 98 0.43 17.62 -0.10
CA SER A 98 1.41 17.49 0.98
C SER A 98 0.83 16.62 2.09
N LEU A 99 1.13 15.32 2.05
CA LEU A 99 0.53 14.29 2.90
C LEU A 99 1.60 13.37 3.48
N ASN A 100 1.23 12.62 4.51
CA ASN A 100 2.06 11.53 4.99
C ASN A 100 1.78 10.25 4.21
N SER A 101 2.84 9.61 3.71
CA SER A 101 2.84 8.18 3.46
C SER A 101 3.00 7.45 4.80
N VAL A 102 2.22 6.40 5.03
CA VAL A 102 2.18 5.72 6.34
C VAL A 102 2.78 4.33 6.20
N ILE A 103 3.72 4.00 7.09
CA ILE A 103 4.30 2.66 7.23
C ILE A 103 3.51 1.93 8.29
N TYR A 104 3.00 0.76 7.93
CA TYR A 104 2.33 -0.17 8.83
C TYR A 104 3.24 -1.36 9.09
N ARG A 105 3.31 -1.78 10.36
CA ARG A 105 4.04 -2.97 10.79
C ARG A 105 3.06 -4.12 10.98
N TRP A 106 3.44 -5.30 10.51
CA TRP A 106 2.69 -6.53 10.75
C TRP A 106 2.77 -6.95 12.22
N GLN A 107 1.61 -7.15 12.86
CA GLN A 107 1.47 -7.52 14.28
C GLN A 107 0.76 -8.88 14.47
N GLY A 108 0.74 -9.73 13.44
CA GLY A 108 0.13 -11.06 13.54
C GLY A 108 -1.39 -11.00 13.60
N TYR A 109 -1.95 -11.21 14.80
CA TYR A 109 -3.41 -11.23 15.00
C TYR A 109 -4.05 -9.86 14.75
N GLU A 110 -3.38 -8.78 15.13
CA GLU A 110 -3.89 -7.41 14.92
C GLU A 110 -3.78 -6.93 13.46
N GLY A 111 -3.16 -7.72 12.58
CA GLY A 111 -2.92 -7.33 11.19
C GLY A 111 -1.85 -6.25 11.07
N PHE A 112 -2.05 -5.29 10.17
CA PHE A 112 -1.12 -4.18 9.97
C PHE A 112 -1.49 -2.98 10.85
N VAL A 113 -0.55 -2.51 11.66
CA VAL A 113 -0.73 -1.38 12.58
C VAL A 113 0.22 -0.25 12.19
N ALA A 114 -0.28 0.99 12.13
CA ALA A 114 0.54 2.16 11.79
C ALA A 114 1.73 2.29 12.75
N ALA A 115 2.94 2.33 12.19
CA ALA A 115 4.20 2.36 12.94
C ALA A 115 4.99 3.65 12.70
N HIS A 116 4.93 4.19 11.48
CA HIS A 116 5.63 5.43 11.14
C HIS A 116 4.89 6.25 10.08
N SER A 117 5.27 7.51 9.92
CA SER A 117 4.73 8.41 8.90
C SER A 117 5.86 9.20 8.26
N LEU A 118 5.87 9.23 6.94
CA LEU A 118 6.87 9.91 6.13
C LEU A 118 6.22 11.07 5.38
N PRO A 119 6.64 12.33 5.62
CA PRO A 119 6.14 13.47 4.87
C PRO A 119 6.52 13.37 3.40
N THR A 120 5.50 13.27 2.56
CA THR A 120 5.57 13.18 1.11
C THR A 120 4.77 14.30 0.44
N VAL A 121 5.05 14.55 -0.83
CA VAL A 121 4.31 15.53 -1.63
C VAL A 121 3.93 14.85 -2.94
N GLY A 122 2.63 14.68 -3.21
CA GLY A 122 2.11 14.01 -4.39
C GLY A 122 2.78 12.68 -4.68
N CYS A 123 2.91 11.84 -3.65
CA CYS A 123 3.55 10.53 -3.75
C CYS A 123 2.86 9.69 -4.81
N ARG A 124 3.63 9.02 -5.67
CA ARG A 124 3.10 8.18 -6.75
C ARG A 124 3.44 6.72 -6.64
N ASP A 125 4.57 6.43 -5.99
CA ASP A 125 5.21 5.14 -6.03
C ASP A 125 6.16 5.04 -4.84
N TRP A 126 6.26 3.85 -4.25
CA TRP A 126 7.27 3.47 -3.27
C TRP A 126 7.97 2.21 -3.75
N GLU A 127 9.28 2.17 -3.56
CA GLU A 127 10.08 0.96 -3.83
C GLU A 127 11.04 0.74 -2.66
N HIS A 128 11.23 -0.52 -2.29
CA HIS A 128 12.25 -0.94 -1.34
C HIS A 128 13.39 -1.67 -2.05
N PHE A 129 14.62 -1.34 -1.66
CA PHE A 129 15.79 -2.13 -2.05
C PHE A 129 16.83 -2.15 -0.92
N SER A 130 17.79 -3.07 -1.02
CA SER A 130 18.88 -3.16 -0.06
C SER A 130 20.21 -3.44 -0.74
N THR A 131 21.29 -3.09 -0.06
CA THR A 131 22.67 -3.42 -0.46
C THR A 131 23.38 -4.04 0.74
N GLU A 132 24.38 -4.88 0.48
CA GLU A 132 25.16 -5.53 1.55
C GLU A 132 25.91 -4.50 2.42
N GLU A 133 26.46 -3.45 1.80
CA GLU A 133 27.31 -2.47 2.48
C GLU A 133 26.49 -1.39 3.21
N GLU A 134 25.42 -0.89 2.58
CA GLU A 134 24.67 0.26 3.09
C GLU A 134 23.35 -0.11 3.75
N GLY A 135 22.87 -1.35 3.63
CA GLY A 135 21.60 -1.80 4.21
C GLY A 135 20.37 -1.40 3.38
N SER A 136 19.22 -1.21 4.04
CA SER A 136 17.91 -1.01 3.40
C SER A 136 17.58 0.45 3.08
N PHE A 137 16.89 0.64 1.96
CA PHE A 137 16.44 1.92 1.46
C PHE A 137 14.97 1.86 1.06
N LEU A 138 14.29 3.00 1.20
CA LEU A 138 13.01 3.28 0.55
C LEU A 138 13.20 4.44 -0.42
N VAL A 139 12.59 4.37 -1.58
CA VAL A 139 12.53 5.48 -2.53
C VAL A 139 11.08 5.78 -2.87
N TYR A 140 10.72 7.06 -2.97
CA TYR A 140 9.41 7.45 -3.49
C TYR A 140 9.52 8.43 -4.63
N SER A 141 8.58 8.34 -5.56
CA SER A 141 8.42 9.30 -6.65
C SER A 141 7.35 10.36 -6.33
N SER A 142 7.58 11.60 -6.75
CA SER A 142 6.63 12.70 -6.60
C SER A 142 6.12 13.18 -7.95
N ALA A 143 4.80 13.30 -8.12
CA ALA A 143 4.21 13.92 -9.30
C ALA A 143 4.13 15.45 -9.23
N THR A 144 4.20 16.03 -8.03
CA THR A 144 3.92 17.47 -7.81
C THR A 144 5.11 18.24 -7.24
N SER A 145 6.21 17.55 -6.92
CA SER A 145 7.52 18.13 -6.59
C SER A 145 8.53 17.81 -7.67
N ARG A 146 9.53 18.68 -7.86
CA ARG A 146 10.70 18.40 -8.72
C ARG A 146 11.64 17.35 -8.13
N LEU A 147 11.48 17.03 -6.84
CA LEU A 147 12.36 16.13 -6.12
C LEU A 147 11.58 14.93 -5.57
N SER A 148 12.04 13.74 -5.96
CA SER A 148 11.82 12.45 -5.33
C SER A 148 12.85 12.24 -4.20
N LYS A 149 12.59 11.34 -3.25
CA LYS A 149 13.56 11.08 -2.16
C LYS A 149 13.93 9.61 -2.08
N VAL A 150 15.21 9.37 -1.80
CA VAL A 150 15.74 8.09 -1.34
C VAL A 150 16.03 8.23 0.16
N LEU A 151 15.56 7.28 0.95
CA LEU A 151 15.60 7.26 2.40
C LEU A 151 16.36 6.02 2.85
N LYS A 152 17.45 6.21 3.58
CA LYS A 152 18.16 5.11 4.24
C LYS A 152 17.44 4.73 5.52
N LEU A 153 17.04 3.46 5.66
CA LEU A 153 16.42 2.95 6.86
C LEU A 153 17.48 2.74 7.95
N ARG A 154 17.14 3.12 9.19
CA ARG A 154 18.01 2.88 10.35
C ARG A 154 17.61 1.55 10.98
N THR A 155 18.49 0.56 10.88
CA THR A 155 18.42 -0.66 11.69
C THR A 155 19.18 -0.43 12.98
N PHE A 156 18.58 -0.77 14.13
CA PHE A 156 19.25 -0.78 15.42
C PHE A 156 19.90 -2.15 15.68
#